data_AF-A0A7M3YF76-F1
#
_entry.id   AF-A0A7M3YF76-F1
#
_cell.length_a   1.000
_cell.length_b   1.000
_cell.length_c   1.000
_cell.angle_alpha   90.00
_cell.angle_beta   90.00
_cell.angle_gamma   90.00
#
_symmetry.space_group_name_H-M   'P 1'
#
loop_
_entity.id
_entity.type
_entity.pdbx_description
1 polymer ?
#
loop_
_entity_poly.entity_id
_entity_poly.type
_entity_poly.pdbx_seq_one_letter_code
_entity_poly.pdbx_strand_id
1 'polypeptide(L)'
;MATLESIDEVLATHQPALPSTRLSMVEQTLTRLLLLLVIGVTLGLLLMPETVWDEGLRPIIWEPIQQDAGAQGDAGYSYQNTAIYTFGLLASVVVFQALFRTLQLPADDKMMIALIAWVCLAPIFRVLEDADFFPSSIDWLLISPIIHLHLATWLIGIGFVSHLVGK
;
A
#
# COMPACT_ATOMS: atom_id res chain seq x y z
N MET A 1 -15.34 -21.89 27.07
CA MET A 1 -14.13 -22.68 27.36
C MET A 1 -14.04 -23.71 26.24
N ALA A 2 -13.19 -23.51 25.23
CA ALA A 2 -13.05 -24.47 24.14
C ALA A 2 -12.44 -25.76 24.70
N THR A 3 -13.09 -26.90 24.50
CA THR A 3 -12.58 -28.21 24.92
C THR A 3 -11.47 -28.65 23.98
N LEU A 4 -10.47 -29.38 24.46
CA LEU A 4 -9.31 -29.82 23.64
C LEU A 4 -9.75 -30.59 22.38
N GLU A 5 -10.83 -31.38 22.46
CA GLU A 5 -11.45 -32.06 21.31
C GLU A 5 -11.90 -31.07 20.21
N SER A 6 -12.42 -29.90 20.58
CA SER A 6 -12.84 -28.88 19.61
C SER A 6 -11.67 -28.23 18.89
N ILE A 7 -10.48 -28.18 19.50
CA ILE A 7 -9.27 -27.65 18.87
C ILE A 7 -8.70 -28.68 17.89
N ASP A 8 -8.64 -29.95 18.27
CA ASP A 8 -8.15 -31.03 17.40
C ASP A 8 -9.04 -31.21 16.16
N GLU A 9 -10.36 -31.07 16.30
CA GLU A 9 -11.28 -31.11 15.17
C GLU A 9 -11.11 -29.92 14.21
N VAL A 10 -10.87 -28.71 14.76
CA VAL A 10 -10.57 -27.50 13.97
C VAL A 10 -9.23 -27.61 13.26
N LEU A 11 -8.20 -28.17 13.92
CA LEU A 11 -6.88 -28.39 13.30
C LEU A 11 -6.93 -29.50 12.24
N ALA A 12 -7.72 -30.55 12.45
CA ALA A 12 -7.89 -31.65 11.51
C ALA A 12 -8.63 -31.23 10.21
N THR A 13 -9.51 -30.24 10.31
CA THR A 13 -10.23 -29.67 9.17
C THR A 13 -9.54 -28.44 8.56
N HIS A 14 -8.46 -27.96 9.19
CA HIS A 14 -7.73 -26.80 8.70
C HIS A 14 -7.00 -27.12 7.40
N GLN A 15 -7.45 -26.52 6.30
CA GLN A 15 -6.71 -26.60 5.05
C GLN A 15 -5.44 -25.75 5.17
N PRO A 16 -4.25 -26.31 4.88
CA PRO A 16 -3.01 -25.55 4.95
C PRO A 16 -3.05 -24.38 3.97
N ALA A 17 -2.46 -23.26 4.37
CA ALA A 17 -2.30 -22.11 3.49
C ALA A 17 -1.59 -22.50 2.18
N LEU A 18 -1.91 -21.80 1.09
CA LEU A 18 -1.25 -22.02 -0.19
C LEU A 18 0.27 -21.87 -0.06
N PRO A 19 1.07 -22.72 -0.73
CA PRO A 19 2.53 -22.59 -0.73
C PRO A 19 2.96 -21.18 -1.12
N SER A 20 4.06 -20.68 -0.55
CA SER A 20 4.59 -19.33 -0.83
C SER A 20 4.88 -19.07 -2.32
N THR A 21 5.06 -20.12 -3.11
CA THR A 21 5.28 -20.08 -4.55
C THR A 21 4.01 -20.01 -5.40
N ARG A 22 2.82 -20.12 -4.79
CA ARG A 22 1.53 -20.09 -5.49
C ARG A 22 0.67 -18.93 -5.01
N LEU A 23 0.29 -18.07 -5.94
CA LEU A 23 -0.63 -16.96 -5.71
C LEU A 23 -2.07 -17.46 -5.70
N SER A 24 -2.88 -16.93 -4.77
CA SER A 24 -4.33 -17.12 -4.77
C SER A 24 -4.98 -16.43 -5.99
N MET A 25 -6.23 -16.78 -6.31
CA MET A 25 -6.95 -16.13 -7.41
C MET A 25 -7.07 -14.62 -7.23
N VAL A 26 -7.28 -14.15 -5.99
CA VAL A 26 -7.38 -12.72 -5.67
C VAL A 26 -6.03 -12.03 -5.90
N GLU A 27 -4.95 -12.58 -5.35
CA GLU A 27 -3.59 -12.04 -5.53
C GLU A 27 -3.21 -11.98 -7.02
N GLN A 28 -3.48 -13.05 -7.78
CA GLN A 28 -3.18 -13.08 -9.23
C GLN A 28 -3.97 -12.02 -9.99
N THR A 29 -5.26 -11.90 -9.69
CA THR A 29 -6.14 -10.94 -10.37
C THR A 29 -5.71 -9.52 -10.07
N LEU A 30 -5.52 -9.18 -8.79
CA LEU A 30 -5.07 -7.85 -8.37
C LEU A 30 -3.70 -7.50 -8.95
N THR A 31 -2.75 -8.44 -8.92
CA THR A 31 -1.40 -8.21 -9.47
C THR A 31 -1.46 -7.94 -10.98
N ARG A 32 -2.26 -8.72 -11.74
CA ARG A 32 -2.42 -8.51 -13.18
C ARG A 32 -3.14 -7.21 -13.51
N LEU A 33 -4.20 -6.87 -12.78
CA LEU A 33 -4.92 -5.61 -12.96
C LEU A 33 -4.01 -4.42 -12.68
N LEU A 34 -3.22 -4.48 -11.60
CA LEU A 34 -2.25 -3.42 -11.29
C LEU A 34 -1.18 -3.29 -12.38
N LEU A 35 -0.64 -4.41 -12.87
CA LEU A 35 0.34 -4.40 -13.97
C LEU A 35 -0.26 -3.79 -15.25
N LEU A 36 -1.47 -4.19 -15.62
CA LEU A 36 -2.17 -3.64 -16.80
C LEU A 36 -2.47 -2.15 -16.62
N LEU A 37 -2.86 -1.72 -15.42
CA LEU A 37 -3.07 -0.31 -15.10
C LEU A 37 -1.78 0.49 -15.26
N VAL A 38 -0.66 0.03 -14.68
CA VAL A 38 0.64 0.69 -14.79
C VAL A 38 1.09 0.78 -16.24
N ILE A 39 0.99 -0.32 -17.01
CA ILE A 39 1.34 -0.34 -18.43
C ILE A 39 0.43 0.61 -19.22
N GLY A 40 -0.89 0.56 -18.98
CA GLY A 40 -1.87 1.41 -19.67
C GLY A 40 -1.65 2.90 -19.39
N VAL A 41 -1.42 3.27 -18.14
CA VAL A 41 -1.09 4.66 -17.75
C VAL A 41 0.24 5.09 -18.37
N THR A 42 1.28 4.24 -18.33
CA THR A 42 2.59 4.56 -18.90
C THR A 42 2.50 4.77 -20.42
N LEU A 43 1.85 3.86 -21.14
CA LEU A 43 1.60 3.99 -22.56
C LEU A 43 0.73 5.22 -22.86
N GLY A 44 -0.28 5.48 -22.05
CA GLY A 44 -1.14 6.65 -22.18
C GLY A 44 -0.36 7.96 -22.02
N LEU A 45 0.52 8.05 -21.03
CA LEU A 45 1.41 9.21 -20.82
C LEU A 45 2.41 9.39 -21.97
N LEU A 46 2.86 8.30 -22.60
CA LEU A 46 3.78 8.35 -23.74
C LEU A 46 3.09 8.74 -25.05
N LEU A 47 1.86 8.28 -25.28
CA LEU A 47 1.13 8.45 -26.55
C LEU A 47 0.21 9.66 -26.54
N MET A 48 -0.39 9.99 -25.40
CA MET A 48 -1.40 11.05 -25.23
C MET A 48 -1.21 11.77 -23.88
N PRO A 49 -0.06 12.44 -23.65
CA PRO A 49 0.28 13.04 -22.36
C PRO A 49 -0.76 14.05 -21.88
N GLU A 50 -1.21 14.96 -22.74
CA GLU A 50 -2.18 16.01 -22.37
C GLU A 50 -3.51 15.42 -21.87
N THR A 51 -4.04 14.43 -22.58
CA THR A 51 -5.32 13.79 -22.21
C THR A 51 -5.19 12.95 -20.94
N VAL A 52 -4.10 12.20 -20.78
CA VAL A 52 -3.93 11.32 -19.62
C VAL A 52 -3.52 12.09 -18.38
N TRP A 53 -2.63 13.07 -18.52
CA TRP A 53 -2.15 13.88 -17.41
C TRP A 53 -3.10 15.03 -17.11
N ASP A 54 -3.22 16.02 -18.00
CA ASP A 54 -3.90 17.28 -17.68
C ASP A 54 -5.42 17.14 -17.53
N GLU A 55 -6.07 16.34 -18.37
CA GLU A 55 -7.52 16.11 -18.28
C GLU A 55 -7.89 14.96 -17.32
N GLY A 56 -6.96 14.03 -17.07
CA GLY A 56 -7.22 12.80 -16.34
C GLY A 56 -6.63 12.77 -14.93
N LEU A 57 -5.37 12.37 -14.84
CA LEU A 57 -4.70 12.08 -13.57
C LEU A 57 -4.48 13.33 -12.71
N ARG A 58 -4.20 14.47 -13.34
CA ARG A 58 -3.90 15.71 -12.63
C ARG A 58 -5.07 16.21 -11.76
N PRO A 59 -6.29 16.43 -12.28
CA PRO A 59 -7.40 16.93 -11.47
C PRO A 59 -7.92 15.91 -10.44
N ILE A 60 -7.81 14.61 -10.74
CA ILE A 60 -8.34 13.54 -9.88
C ILE A 60 -7.34 13.17 -8.77
N ILE A 61 -6.04 13.07 -9.09
CA ILE A 61 -5.01 12.58 -8.17
C ILE A 61 -4.11 13.70 -7.69
N TRP A 62 -3.54 14.49 -8.60
CA TRP A 62 -2.44 15.41 -8.25
C TRP A 62 -2.90 16.71 -7.58
N GLU A 63 -3.93 17.37 -8.11
CA GLU A 63 -4.41 18.65 -7.58
C GLU A 63 -4.91 18.57 -6.14
N PRO A 64 -5.66 17.53 -5.72
CA PRO A 64 -6.00 17.34 -4.30
C PRO A 64 -4.76 17.23 -3.42
N ILE A 65 -3.73 16.49 -3.85
CA ILE A 65 -2.47 16.35 -3.11
C ILE A 65 -1.77 17.70 -2.99
N GLN A 66 -1.74 18.48 -4.08
CA GLN A 66 -1.11 19.81 -4.08
C GLN A 66 -1.87 20.80 -3.19
N GLN A 67 -3.20 20.71 -3.12
CA GLN A 67 -4.02 21.53 -2.23
C GLN A 67 -3.77 21.16 -0.76
N ASP A 68 -3.64 19.87 -0.46
CA ASP A 68 -3.33 19.35 0.88
C ASP A 68 -1.93 19.79 1.33
N ALA A 69 -0.98 19.86 0.38
CA ALA A 69 0.37 20.39 0.60
C ALA A 69 0.42 21.91 0.81
N GLY A 70 -0.64 22.61 0.45
CA GLY A 70 -0.72 24.06 0.52
C GLY A 70 -0.88 24.56 1.97
N ALA A 71 -0.67 25.87 2.16
CA ALA A 71 -0.69 26.52 3.47
C ALA A 71 -2.02 26.44 4.27
N GLN A 72 -3.05 25.79 3.73
CA GLN A 72 -4.35 25.61 4.40
C GLN A 72 -4.58 24.17 4.91
N GLY A 73 -3.77 23.18 4.51
CA GLY A 73 -3.80 21.80 5.05
C GLY A 73 -5.16 21.06 4.93
N ASP A 74 -6.10 21.58 4.15
CA ASP A 74 -7.45 21.06 4.01
C ASP A 74 -7.78 20.90 2.52
N ALA A 75 -7.40 19.76 1.96
CA ALA A 75 -7.84 19.39 0.63
C ALA A 75 -9.29 18.88 0.66
N GLY A 76 -10.14 19.49 -0.16
CA GLY A 76 -11.50 19.00 -0.43
C GLY A 76 -11.48 17.70 -1.25
N TYR A 77 -11.06 16.58 -0.64
CA TYR A 77 -11.07 15.28 -1.28
C TYR A 77 -12.50 14.87 -1.66
N SER A 78 -12.71 14.55 -2.93
CA SER A 78 -13.99 14.00 -3.41
C SER A 78 -14.14 12.54 -2.97
N TYR A 79 -15.39 12.05 -2.93
CA TYR A 79 -15.66 10.62 -2.70
C TYR A 79 -14.92 9.71 -3.68
N GLN A 80 -14.74 10.16 -4.93
CA GLN A 80 -14.00 9.43 -5.95
C GLN A 80 -12.53 9.28 -5.58
N ASN A 81 -11.87 10.38 -5.19
CA ASN A 81 -10.44 10.39 -4.89
C ASN A 81 -10.17 9.55 -3.64
N THR A 82 -10.99 9.74 -2.59
CA THR A 82 -10.91 8.95 -1.35
C THR A 82 -11.06 7.45 -1.62
N ALA A 83 -11.99 7.05 -2.49
CA ALA A 83 -12.16 5.65 -2.86
C ALA A 83 -10.91 5.11 -3.59
N ILE A 84 -10.36 5.87 -4.54
CA ILE A 84 -9.14 5.48 -5.28
C ILE A 84 -7.98 5.25 -4.31
N TYR A 85 -7.73 6.19 -3.39
CA TYR A 85 -6.64 6.04 -2.42
C TYR A 85 -6.87 4.86 -1.46
N THR A 86 -8.08 4.70 -0.95
CA THR A 86 -8.42 3.63 0.00
C THR A 86 -8.28 2.26 -0.64
N PHE A 87 -8.93 2.04 -1.79
CA PHE A 87 -8.86 0.75 -2.47
C PHE A 87 -7.47 0.49 -3.07
N GLY A 88 -6.79 1.54 -3.53
CA GLY A 88 -5.40 1.46 -3.97
C GLY A 88 -4.46 0.98 -2.86
N LEU A 89 -4.61 1.52 -1.65
CA LEU A 89 -3.83 1.10 -0.49
C LEU A 89 -4.11 -0.38 -0.13
N LEU A 90 -5.38 -0.76 -0.04
CA LEU A 90 -5.76 -2.14 0.27
C LEU A 90 -5.25 -3.13 -0.80
N ALA A 91 -5.37 -2.79 -2.08
CA ALA A 91 -4.84 -3.59 -3.17
C ALA A 91 -3.31 -3.70 -3.09
N SER A 92 -2.62 -2.61 -2.73
CA SER A 92 -1.17 -2.57 -2.58
C SER A 92 -0.67 -3.51 -1.49
N VAL A 93 -1.37 -3.60 -0.34
CA VAL A 93 -1.04 -4.56 0.73
C VAL A 93 -1.04 -5.99 0.21
N VAL A 94 -2.10 -6.39 -0.52
CA VAL A 94 -2.23 -7.75 -1.07
C VAL A 94 -1.15 -8.02 -2.12
N VAL A 95 -0.90 -7.05 -3.01
CA VAL A 95 0.12 -7.19 -4.05
C VAL A 95 1.53 -7.23 -3.47
N PHE A 96 1.86 -6.43 -2.46
CA PHE A 96 3.17 -6.48 -1.79
C PHE A 96 3.39 -7.80 -1.07
N GLN A 97 2.38 -8.33 -0.38
CA GLN A 97 2.46 -9.65 0.24
C GLN A 97 2.71 -10.75 -0.80
N ALA A 98 1.99 -10.71 -1.92
CA ALA A 98 2.18 -11.62 -3.05
C ALA A 98 3.59 -11.49 -3.66
N LEU A 99 4.06 -10.27 -3.88
CA LEU A 99 5.36 -9.97 -4.48
C LEU A 99 6.50 -10.47 -3.59
N PHE A 100 6.48 -10.15 -2.29
CA PHE A 100 7.53 -10.57 -1.36
C PHE A 100 7.65 -12.09 -1.26
N ARG A 101 6.52 -12.80 -1.22
CA ARG A 101 6.51 -14.27 -1.27
C ARG A 101 7.12 -14.79 -2.59
N THR A 102 6.75 -14.20 -3.72
CA THR A 102 7.23 -14.63 -5.03
C THR A 102 8.74 -14.35 -5.22
N LEU A 103 9.24 -13.26 -4.63
CA LEU A 103 10.65 -12.88 -4.62
C LEU A 103 11.49 -13.65 -3.58
N GLN A 104 10.90 -14.58 -2.83
CA GLN A 104 11.57 -15.29 -1.72
C GLN A 104 12.17 -14.34 -0.66
N LEU A 105 11.60 -13.14 -0.54
CA LEU A 105 11.89 -12.27 0.60
C LEU A 105 11.25 -12.88 1.87
N PRO A 106 11.77 -12.57 3.06
CA PRO A 106 11.17 -13.02 4.31
C PRO A 106 9.69 -12.60 4.36
N ALA A 107 8.81 -13.57 4.14
CA ALA A 107 7.36 -13.41 4.18
C ALA A 107 6.77 -14.26 5.31
N ASP A 108 7.48 -14.27 6.44
CA ASP A 108 7.06 -14.90 7.69
C ASP A 108 6.05 -13.99 8.44
N ASP A 109 5.58 -14.44 9.60
CA ASP A 109 4.64 -13.67 10.43
C ASP A 109 5.16 -12.27 10.78
N LYS A 110 6.49 -12.09 10.78
CA LYS A 110 7.12 -10.79 11.03
C LYS A 110 6.85 -9.81 9.89
N MET A 111 6.76 -10.27 8.64
CA MET A 111 6.38 -9.43 7.50
C MET A 111 4.93 -8.97 7.62
N MET A 112 4.02 -9.82 8.08
CA MET A 112 2.64 -9.42 8.36
C MET A 112 2.59 -8.33 9.43
N ILE A 113 3.35 -8.48 10.51
CA ILE A 113 3.47 -7.46 11.56
C ILE A 113 4.04 -6.15 10.98
N ALA A 114 5.05 -6.23 10.10
CA ALA A 114 5.64 -5.06 9.46
C ALA A 114 4.64 -4.33 8.52
N LEU A 115 3.82 -5.07 7.77
CA LEU A 115 2.76 -4.51 6.93
C LEU A 115 1.66 -3.84 7.77
N ILE A 116 1.24 -4.47 8.88
CA ILE A 116 0.28 -3.87 9.82
C ILE A 116 0.86 -2.58 10.41
N ALA A 117 2.11 -2.62 10.87
CA ALA A 117 2.80 -1.45 11.38
C ALA A 117 2.86 -0.33 10.33
N TRP A 118 3.19 -0.65 9.08
CA TRP A 118 3.18 0.31 7.98
C TRP A 118 1.81 0.98 7.78
N VAL A 119 0.74 0.18 7.69
CA VAL A 119 -0.64 0.67 7.49
C VAL A 119 -1.10 1.52 8.67
N CYS A 120 -0.72 1.18 9.91
CA CYS A 120 -1.11 1.94 11.11
C CYS A 120 -0.25 3.18 11.34
N LEU A 121 1.04 3.16 10.97
CA LEU A 121 1.96 4.25 11.23
C LEU A 121 1.64 5.49 10.38
N ALA A 122 1.17 5.29 9.14
CA ALA A 122 0.77 6.38 8.26
C ALA A 122 -0.34 7.29 8.84
N PRO A 123 -1.51 6.78 9.29
CA PRO A 123 -2.53 7.63 9.91
C PRO A 123 -2.09 8.21 11.25
N ILE A 124 -1.24 7.53 12.02
CA ILE A 124 -0.68 8.09 13.26
C ILE A 124 0.14 9.35 12.94
N PHE A 125 1.04 9.27 11.96
CA PHE A 125 1.83 10.42 11.57
C PHE A 125 1.00 11.55 10.97
N ARG A 126 -0.08 11.24 10.23
CA ARG A 126 -1.02 12.27 9.76
C ARG A 126 -1.70 12.98 10.94
N VAL A 127 -2.19 12.24 11.94
CA VAL A 127 -2.78 12.83 13.14
C VAL A 127 -1.78 13.67 13.94
N LEU A 128 -0.51 13.25 14.00
CA LEU A 128 0.54 14.03 14.66
C LEU A 128 0.88 15.30 13.89
N GLU A 129 0.87 15.24 12.56
CA GLU A 129 1.07 16.41 11.70
C GLU A 129 -0.12 17.40 11.79
N ASP A 130 -1.37 16.92 11.76
CA ASP A 130 -2.57 17.73 12.07
C ASP A 130 -2.51 18.41 13.46
N ALA A 131 -1.74 17.84 14.38
CA ALA A 131 -1.56 18.37 15.74
C ALA A 131 -0.32 19.28 15.87
N ASP A 132 0.28 19.71 14.76
CA ASP A 132 1.47 20.57 14.71
C ASP A 132 2.70 20.02 15.46
N PHE A 133 2.82 18.68 15.60
CA PHE A 133 3.99 18.06 16.24
C PHE A 133 5.25 18.07 15.36
N PHE A 134 5.10 18.35 14.07
CA PHE A 134 6.19 18.37 13.11
C PHE A 134 6.52 19.78 12.61
N PRO A 135 7.78 20.08 12.24
CA PRO A 135 8.13 21.36 11.66
C PRO A 135 7.58 21.49 10.23
N SER A 136 7.13 22.69 9.86
CA SER A 136 6.53 22.97 8.55
C SER A 136 7.38 22.65 7.31
N SER A 137 8.68 22.41 7.51
CA SER A 137 9.58 21.92 6.45
C SER A 137 9.28 20.50 5.98
N ILE A 138 8.60 19.67 6.79
CA ILE A 138 8.35 18.25 6.48
C ILE A 138 6.88 17.89 6.25
N ASP A 139 5.94 18.83 6.44
CA ASP A 139 4.50 18.59 6.28
C ASP A 139 4.17 17.96 4.93
N TRP A 140 4.85 18.40 3.87
CA TRP A 140 4.65 17.86 2.52
C TRP A 140 4.96 16.35 2.39
N LEU A 141 5.82 15.80 3.25
CA LEU A 141 6.12 14.36 3.28
C LEU A 141 5.03 13.54 4.01
N LEU A 142 4.22 14.20 4.83
CA LEU A 142 3.24 13.58 5.72
C LEU A 142 1.80 13.60 5.16
N ILE A 143 1.63 14.19 3.97
CA ILE A 143 0.38 14.19 3.20
C ILE A 143 -0.08 12.76 2.88
N SER A 144 -1.38 12.52 2.97
CA SER A 144 -1.99 11.18 2.99
C SER A 144 -1.53 10.21 1.87
N PRO A 145 -1.41 10.58 0.58
CA PRO A 145 -0.86 9.64 -0.41
C PRO A 145 0.66 9.47 -0.34
N ILE A 146 1.39 10.55 -0.02
CA ILE A 146 2.86 10.58 -0.01
C ILE A 146 3.41 9.81 1.18
N ILE A 147 2.74 9.89 2.34
CA ILE A 147 3.17 9.19 3.55
C ILE A 147 3.20 7.68 3.36
N HIS A 148 2.16 7.12 2.75
CA HIS A 148 2.08 5.69 2.48
C HIS A 148 3.17 5.24 1.49
N LEU A 149 3.46 6.03 0.45
CA LEU A 149 4.47 5.69 -0.56
C LEU A 149 5.90 5.68 0.00
N HIS A 150 6.29 6.70 0.76
CA HIS A 150 7.65 6.73 1.30
C HIS A 150 7.83 5.66 2.40
N LEU A 151 6.83 5.43 3.25
CA LEU A 151 6.89 4.36 4.25
C LEU A 151 6.94 2.98 3.58
N ALA A 152 6.20 2.78 2.48
CA ALA A 152 6.29 1.54 1.69
C ALA A 152 7.69 1.36 1.09
N THR A 153 8.32 2.46 0.63
CA THR A 153 9.69 2.43 0.11
C THR A 153 10.67 1.97 1.19
N TRP A 154 10.54 2.48 2.42
CA TRP A 154 11.34 2.02 3.56
C TRP A 154 11.08 0.54 3.88
N LEU A 155 9.81 0.10 3.89
CA LEU A 155 9.45 -1.29 4.13
C LEU A 155 10.10 -2.24 3.11
N ILE A 156 9.98 -1.92 1.82
CA ILE A 156 10.59 -2.70 0.73
C ILE A 156 12.12 -2.69 0.86
N GLY A 157 12.71 -1.52 1.12
CA GLY A 157 14.16 -1.35 1.28
C GLY A 157 14.72 -2.19 2.43
N ILE A 158 14.08 -2.14 3.61
CA ILE A 158 14.47 -2.94 4.78
C ILE A 158 14.27 -4.43 4.50
N GLY A 159 13.17 -4.83 3.86
CA GLY A 159 12.94 -6.22 3.47
C GLY A 159 14.05 -6.76 2.56
N PHE A 160 14.50 -5.95 1.60
CA PHE A 160 15.61 -6.29 0.72
C PHE A 160 16.94 -6.36 1.46
N VAL A 161 17.28 -5.37 2.28
CA VAL A 161 18.51 -5.36 3.09
C VAL A 161 18.55 -6.57 4.03
N SER A 162 17.43 -6.89 4.69
CA SER A 162 17.29 -8.06 5.56
C SER A 162 17.58 -9.36 4.79
N HIS A 163 17.07 -9.50 3.57
CA HIS A 163 17.35 -10.65 2.71
C HIS A 163 18.84 -10.73 2.29
N LEU A 164 19.50 -9.59 2.08
CA LEU A 164 20.93 -9.57 1.73
C LEU A 164 21.83 -9.90 2.92
N VAL A 165 21.51 -9.40 4.11
CA VAL A 165 22.32 -9.58 5.33
C VAL A 165 22.04 -10.91 6.03
N GLY A 166 20.82 -11.45 5.88
CA GLY A 166 20.41 -12.72 6.46
C GLY A 166 20.84 -13.97 5.67
N LYS A 167 21.61 -13.80 4.58
CA LYS A 167 22.35 -14.87 3.89
C LYS A 167 23.71 -15.06 4.54
#